data_AF-A0A974Z632-F1
#
_entry.id   AF-A0A974Z632-F1
#
_cell.length_a   1.000
_cell.length_b   1.000
_cell.length_c   1.000
_cell.angle_alpha   90.00
_cell.angle_beta   90.00
_cell.angle_gamma   90.00
#
_symmetry.space_group_name_H-M   'P 1'
#
loop_
_entity.id
_entity.type
_entity.pdbx_description
1 polymer ?
#
loop_
_entity_poly.entity_id
_entity_poly.type
_entity_poly.pdbx_seq_one_letter_code
_entity_poly.pdbx_strand_id
1 'polypeptide(L)' 'MFPSAAETLRDPDNTRARIRRVVAQTPFTGLHLHDFRHYVAGVLDDAGLTAREIADYLGHERTSTTQEDYM' A
#
# COMPACT_ATOMS: atom_id res chain seq x y z
N MET A 1 -12.04 9.13 7.77
CA MET A 1 -10.82 9.98 7.79
C MET A 1 -9.98 9.60 9.01
N PHE A 2 -8.64 9.68 8.94
CA PHE A 2 -7.75 9.40 10.08
C PHE A 2 -7.17 10.71 10.65
N PRO A 3 -7.82 11.34 11.65
CA PRO A 3 -7.37 12.61 12.18
C PRO A 3 -6.13 12.48 13.08
N SER A 4 -5.44 13.60 13.24
CA SER A 4 -4.47 13.83 14.30
C SER A 4 -5.20 14.15 15.61
N ALA A 5 -4.46 14.19 16.73
CA ALA A 5 -5.03 14.61 18.02
C ALA A 5 -5.44 16.10 18.02
N ALA A 6 -4.96 16.89 17.06
CA ALA A 6 -5.36 18.27 16.85
C ALA A 6 -6.50 18.41 15.81
N GLU A 7 -7.19 17.31 15.48
CA GLU A 7 -8.30 17.23 14.52
C GLU A 7 -7.95 17.63 13.07
N THR A 8 -6.66 17.74 12.77
CA THR A 8 -6.16 17.94 11.41
C THR A 8 -5.93 16.60 10.69
N LEU A 9 -5.64 16.64 9.39
CA LEU A 9 -5.16 15.45 8.68
C LEU A 9 -3.90 14.91 9.34
N ARG A 10 -3.84 13.58 9.54
CA ARG A 10 -2.64 12.93 10.02
C ARG A 10 -1.52 13.08 9.00
N ASP A 11 -0.38 13.55 9.47
CA ASP A 11 0.86 13.59 8.69
C ASP A 11 1.29 12.17 8.26
N PRO A 12 1.48 11.94 6.95
CA PRO A 12 2.01 10.68 6.44
C PRO A 12 3.35 10.26 7.05
N ASP A 13 4.26 11.20 7.35
CA ASP A 13 5.59 10.90 7.86
C ASP A 13 5.54 10.37 9.29
N ASN A 14 4.62 10.88 10.10
CA ASN A 14 4.34 10.32 11.43
C ASN A 14 3.84 8.88 11.33
N THR A 15 3.02 8.57 10.33
CA THR A 15 2.53 7.21 10.09
C THR A 15 3.68 6.29 9.65
N ARG A 16 4.53 6.72 8.71
CA ARG A 16 5.71 5.98 8.25
C ARG A 16 6.69 5.73 9.39
N ALA A 17 6.98 6.73 10.21
CA ALA A 17 7.85 6.60 11.37
C ALA A 17 7.31 5.59 12.39
N ARG A 18 5.99 5.58 12.62
CA ARG A 18 5.36 4.62 13.52
C ARG A 18 5.43 3.20 12.99
N ILE A 19 5.17 2.98 11.70
CA ILE A 19 5.31 1.65 11.08
C ILE A 19 6.75 1.13 11.21
N ARG A 20 7.74 1.94 10.84
CA ARG A 20 9.17 1.58 10.99
C ARG A 20 9.50 1.14 12.41
N ARG A 21 8.97 1.82 13.43
CA ARG A 21 9.18 1.46 14.83
C ARG A 21 8.57 0.10 15.18
N VAL A 22 7.36 -0.18 14.71
CA VAL A 22 6.67 -1.46 14.98
C VAL A 22 7.39 -2.63 14.33
N VAL A 23 7.90 -2.46 13.12
CA VAL A 23 8.55 -3.55 12.36
C VAL A 23 10.04 -3.72 12.66
N ALA A 24 10.66 -2.80 13.42
CA ALA A 24 12.12 -2.75 13.60
C ALA A 24 12.75 -4.01 14.21
N GLN A 25 11.98 -4.87 14.87
CA GLN A 25 12.44 -6.11 15.51
C GLN A 25 11.72 -7.34 14.93
N THR A 26 11.20 -7.21 13.72
CA THR A 26 10.53 -8.29 13.00
C THR A 26 11.27 -8.56 11.68
N PRO A 27 10.99 -9.68 11.01
CA PRO A 27 11.49 -9.93 9.67
C PRO A 27 11.08 -8.87 8.63
N PHE A 28 10.12 -8.02 8.95
CA PHE A 28 9.64 -6.93 8.09
C PHE A 28 10.42 -5.61 8.31
N THR A 29 11.62 -5.68 8.87
CA THR A 29 12.48 -4.49 9.01
C THR A 29 12.79 -3.93 7.62
N GLY A 30 12.48 -2.65 7.41
CA GLY A 30 12.60 -2.00 6.09
C GLY A 30 11.30 -1.90 5.30
N LEU A 31 10.19 -2.49 5.78
CA LEU A 31 8.89 -2.41 5.14
C LEU A 31 8.40 -0.96 4.99
N HIS A 32 7.99 -0.61 3.78
CA HIS A 32 7.33 0.63 3.41
C HIS A 32 5.82 0.44 3.25
N LEU A 33 5.06 1.52 3.44
CA LEU A 33 3.60 1.48 3.26
C LEU A 33 3.17 1.09 1.84
N HIS A 34 4.01 1.38 0.84
CA HIS A 34 3.74 1.02 -0.55
C HIS A 34 3.83 -0.49 -0.79
N ASP A 35 4.62 -1.21 0.00
CA ASP A 35 4.75 -2.67 -0.09
C ASP A 35 3.41 -3.38 0.20
N PHE A 36 2.58 -2.81 1.10
CA PHE A 36 1.23 -3.32 1.33
C PHE A 36 0.34 -3.17 0.10
N ARG A 37 0.54 -2.13 -0.71
CA ARG A 37 -0.21 -1.94 -1.95
C ARG A 37 0.20 -2.98 -3.00
N HIS A 38 1.49 -3.29 -3.10
CA HIS A 38 1.99 -4.42 -3.90
C HIS A 38 1.42 -5.74 -3.42
N TYR A 39 1.44 -5.99 -2.11
CA TYR A 39 0.86 -7.20 -1.53
C TYR A 39 -0.62 -7.38 -1.88
N VAL A 40 -1.42 -6.31 -1.77
CA VAL A 40 -2.84 -6.37 -2.13
C VAL A 40 -3.04 -6.66 -3.61
N ALA A 41 -2.23 -6.06 -4.50
CA ALA A 41 -2.30 -6.38 -5.92
C ALA A 41 -2.02 -7.85 -6.21
N GLY A 42 -0.97 -8.42 -5.59
CA GLY A 42 -0.64 -9.84 -5.71
C GLY A 42 -1.75 -10.75 -5.18
N VAL A 43 -2.37 -10.43 -4.04
CA VAL A 43 -3.51 -11.19 -3.52
C VAL A 43 -4.72 -11.17 -4.46
N LEU A 44 -4.97 -10.04 -5.14
CA LEU A 44 -6.07 -9.94 -6.11
C LEU A 44 -5.75 -10.70 -7.41
N ASP A 45 -4.50 -10.69 -7.84
CA ASP A 45 -4.02 -11.46 -8.99
C ASP A 45 -4.10 -12.97 -8.72
N ASP A 46 -3.63 -13.43 -7.55
CA ASP A 46 -3.75 -14.81 -7.07
C ASP A 46 -5.22 -15.28 -6.99
N ALA A 47 -6.14 -14.35 -6.72
CA ALA A 47 -7.59 -14.60 -6.72
C ALA A 47 -8.20 -14.64 -8.14
N GLY A 48 -7.41 -14.42 -9.19
CA GLY A 48 -7.79 -14.50 -10.60
C GLY A 48 -8.48 -13.26 -11.16
N LEU A 49 -8.35 -12.11 -10.49
CA LEU A 49 -8.88 -10.85 -11.03
C LEU A 49 -8.04 -10.41 -12.23
N THR A 50 -8.69 -9.75 -13.18
CA THR A 50 -8.00 -9.20 -14.34
C THR A 50 -7.17 -7.98 -13.96
N ALA A 51 -6.12 -7.71 -14.73
CA ALA A 51 -5.29 -6.51 -14.57
C ALA A 51 -6.08 -5.20 -14.56
N ARG A 52 -7.20 -5.15 -15.29
CA ARG A 52 -8.11 -3.99 -15.30
C ARG A 52 -8.84 -3.84 -13.97
N GLU A 53 -9.42 -4.91 -13.43
CA GLU A 53 -10.11 -4.87 -12.14
C GLU A 53 -9.15 -4.48 -11.00
N ILE A 54 -7.93 -5.01 -11.02
CA ILE A 54 -6.90 -4.65 -10.06
C ILE A 54 -6.49 -3.18 -10.23
N ALA A 55 -6.28 -2.71 -11.47
CA ALA A 55 -6.00 -1.29 -11.75
C ALA A 55 -7.10 -0.37 -11.23
N ASP A 56 -8.36 -0.71 -11.47
CA ASP A 56 -9.51 0.08 -11.02
C ASP A 56 -9.62 0.10 -9.49
N TYR A 57 -9.36 -1.02 -8.82
CA TYR A 57 -9.31 -1.10 -7.36
C TYR A 57 -8.18 -0.25 -6.77
N LEU A 58 -7.00 -0.30 -7.40
CA LEU A 58 -5.84 0.48 -6.97
C LEU A 58 -5.98 1.97 -7.34
N GLY A 59 -6.83 2.32 -8.31
CA GLY A 59 -6.99 3.68 -8.83
C GLY A 59 -5.91 4.06 -9.84
N HIS A 60 -5.40 3.10 -10.62
CA HIS A 60 -4.51 3.38 -11.74
C HIS A 60 -5.32 3.72 -12.99
N GLU A 61 -5.05 4.86 -13.61
CA GLU A 61 -5.68 5.27 -14.86
C GLU A 61 -5.31 4.33 -16.02
N ARG A 62 -4.05 3.85 -16.03
CA ARG A 62 -3.52 2.92 -17.02
C ARG A 62 -3.33 1.54 -16.41
N THR A 63 -3.81 0.51 -17.10
CA THR A 63 -3.62 -0.89 -16.70
C THR A 63 -2.15 -1.31 -16.73
N SER A 64 -1.33 -0.67 -17.56
CA SER A 64 0.11 -0.96 -17.65
C SER A 64 0.85 -0.68 -16.34
N THR A 65 0.45 0.33 -15.57
CA THR A 65 1.06 0.62 -14.26
C THR A 65 0.88 -0.54 -13.28
N THR A 66 -0.27 -1.20 -13.27
CA THR A 66 -0.45 -2.41 -12.44
C THR A 66 0.40 -3.57 -12.94
N GLN A 67 0.48 -3.75 -14.26
CA GLN A 67 1.25 -4.85 -14.84
C GLN A 67 2.77 -4.67 -14.72
N GLU A 68 3.27 -3.44 -14.75
CA GLU A 68 4.72 -3.15 -14.70
C GLU A 68 5.24 -3.02 -13.26
N ASP A 69 4.44 -2.46 -12.34
CA ASP A 69 4.89 -2.16 -10.98
C ASP A 69 4.40 -3.19 -9.94
N TYR A 70 3.36 -4.00 -10.23
CA TYR A 70 2.69 -4.83 -9.23
C TYR A 70 2.62 -6.33 -9.55
N MET A 71 2.89 -6.74 -10.79
CA MET A 71 2.95 -8.13 -11.26
C MET A 71 4.30 -8.41 -11.90
#